data_AF-A0A9D2AGA7-F1
#
_entry.id   AF-A0A9D2AGA7-F1
#
_cell.length_a   1.000
_cell.length_b   1.000
_cell.length_c   1.000
_cell.angle_alpha   90.00
_cell.angle_beta   90.00
_cell.angle_gamma   90.00
#
_symmetry.space_group_name_H-M   'P 1'
#
loop_
_entity.id
_entity.type
_entity.pdbx_description
1 polymer ?
#
loop_
_entity_poly.entity_id
_entity_poly.type
_entity_poly.pdbx_seq_one_letter_code
_entity_poly.pdbx_strand_id
1 'polypeptide(L)'
;MQTLDIITIVVAVVLALLGLGLGFGKTLRFFTRGIFGIVISVFVCFTFGGMIKGIPAVAEFISSLNQKLGEAWSFLQTIHLESVLFYVLLFFVVQIVRIILVRFVCAVFEIDVLPMRLINKVLGMVLMVAAVFLLTLLVLAVFRMVEDTSFVQDILQKIDGTFLGKLYENNPVKFVVETPTA
;
A
#
# COMPACT_ATOMS: atom_id res chain seq x y z
N MET A 1 3.61 -0.66 31.35
CA MET A 1 2.96 -1.09 30.10
C MET A 1 1.54 -0.58 30.16
N GLN A 2 1.16 0.31 29.24
CA GLN A 2 -0.21 0.79 29.16
C GLN A 2 -1.09 -0.32 28.55
N THR A 3 -2.39 -0.34 28.84
CA THR A 3 -3.34 -1.36 28.34
C THR A 3 -3.26 -1.56 26.82
N LEU A 4 -3.00 -0.48 26.07
CA LEU A 4 -2.83 -0.49 24.62
C LEU A 4 -1.58 -1.25 24.15
N ASP A 5 -0.48 -1.24 24.91
CA ASP A 5 0.72 -2.01 24.59
C ASP A 5 0.44 -3.52 24.68
N ILE A 6 -0.28 -3.93 25.73
CA ILE A 6 -0.68 -5.32 25.94
C ILE A 6 -1.59 -5.77 24.79
N ILE A 7 -2.59 -4.96 24.42
CA ILE A 7 -3.48 -5.24 23.28
C ILE A 7 -2.66 -5.41 22.00
N THR A 8 -1.69 -4.53 21.75
CA THR A 8 -0.85 -4.58 20.55
C THR A 8 -0.05 -5.88 20.47
N ILE A 9 0.54 -6.33 21.59
CA ILE A 9 1.27 -7.60 21.65
C ILE A 9 0.32 -8.78 21.43
N VAL A 10 -0.85 -8.79 22.08
CA VAL A 10 -1.84 -9.86 21.92
C VAL A 10 -2.30 -9.96 20.47
N VAL A 11 -2.61 -8.83 19.83
CA VAL A 11 -2.96 -8.78 18.40
C VAL A 11 -1.83 -9.32 17.54
N ALA A 12 -0.58 -8.93 17.79
CA ALA A 12 0.57 -9.43 17.04
C ALA A 12 0.72 -10.96 17.16
N VAL A 13 0.54 -11.53 18.35
CA VAL A 13 0.59 -12.99 18.57
C VAL A 13 -0.56 -13.70 17.87
N VAL A 14 -1.79 -13.16 17.96
CA VAL A 14 -2.94 -13.73 17.25
C VAL A 14 -2.71 -13.72 15.73
N LEU A 15 -2.21 -12.60 15.18
CA LEU A 15 -1.85 -12.50 13.76
C LEU A 15 -0.74 -13.48 13.39
N ALA A 16 0.28 -13.66 14.22
CA ALA A 16 1.34 -14.63 14.00
C ALA A 16 0.79 -16.06 13.92
N LEU A 17 -0.11 -16.44 14.84
CA LEU A 17 -0.76 -17.75 14.84
C LEU A 17 -1.69 -17.93 13.62
N LEU A 18 -2.44 -16.91 13.25
CA LEU A 18 -3.26 -16.92 12.03
C LEU A 18 -2.39 -17.09 10.78
N GLY A 19 -1.28 -16.36 10.68
CA GLY A 19 -0.32 -16.49 9.59
C GLY A 19 0.31 -17.88 9.51
N LEU A 20 0.65 -18.49 10.66
CA LEU A 20 1.15 -19.86 10.74
C LEU A 20 0.10 -20.87 10.27
N GLY A 21 -1.16 -20.69 10.64
CA GLY A 21 -2.26 -21.60 10.27
C GLY A 21 -2.64 -21.50 8.79
N LEU A 22 -2.66 -20.29 8.23
CA LEU A 22 -3.04 -20.04 6.83
C LEU A 22 -1.90 -20.35 5.85
N GLY A 23 -0.66 -20.10 6.26
CA GLY A 23 0.51 -20.17 5.38
C GLY A 23 0.64 -18.97 4.45
N PHE A 24 1.85 -18.76 3.95
CA PHE A 24 2.29 -17.62 3.12
C PHE A 24 1.43 -17.44 1.87
N GLY A 25 1.16 -18.50 1.11
CA GLY A 25 0.37 -18.41 -0.12
C GLY A 25 -1.03 -17.81 0.11
N LYS A 26 -1.73 -18.29 1.14
CA LYS A 26 -3.08 -17.79 1.48
C LYS A 26 -3.03 -16.40 2.11
N THR A 27 -2.08 -16.14 3.00
CA THR A 27 -1.89 -14.82 3.62
C THR A 27 -1.57 -13.75 2.56
N LEU A 28 -0.68 -14.03 1.62
CA LEU A 28 -0.34 -13.13 0.52
C LEU A 28 -1.57 -12.85 -0.36
N ARG A 29 -2.33 -13.90 -0.71
CA ARG A 29 -3.55 -13.76 -1.49
C ARG A 29 -4.62 -12.94 -0.76
N PHE A 30 -4.70 -13.03 0.56
CA PHE A 30 -5.62 -12.22 1.38
C PHE A 30 -5.27 -10.74 1.32
N PHE A 31 -4.02 -10.35 1.60
CA PHE A 31 -3.61 -8.93 1.59
C PHE A 31 -3.63 -8.29 0.20
N THR A 32 -3.49 -9.10 -0.84
CA THR A 32 -3.52 -8.63 -2.23
C THR A 32 -4.92 -8.66 -2.85
N ARG A 33 -5.93 -9.23 -2.18
CA ARG A 33 -7.33 -9.22 -2.62
C ARG A 33 -8.13 -8.11 -1.92
N GLY A 34 -9.25 -7.74 -2.55
CA GLY A 34 -10.22 -6.80 -1.99
C GLY A 34 -9.66 -5.39 -1.80
N ILE A 35 -10.08 -4.74 -0.71
CA ILE A 35 -9.78 -3.33 -0.44
C ILE A 35 -8.28 -3.09 -0.24
N PHE A 36 -7.58 -3.98 0.48
CA PHE A 36 -6.13 -3.84 0.68
C PHE A 36 -5.35 -3.89 -0.64
N GLY A 37 -5.73 -4.78 -1.56
CA GLY A 37 -5.15 -4.86 -2.90
C GLY A 37 -5.32 -3.56 -3.70
N ILE A 38 -6.48 -2.92 -3.58
CA ILE A 38 -6.78 -1.63 -4.20
C ILE A 38 -5.93 -0.53 -3.57
N VAL A 39 -5.92 -0.41 -2.24
CA VAL A 39 -5.16 0.63 -1.52
C VAL A 39 -3.68 0.56 -1.85
N ILE A 40 -3.08 -0.64 -1.81
CA ILE A 40 -1.67 -0.82 -2.17
C ILE A 40 -1.44 -0.51 -3.66
N SER A 41 -2.41 -0.77 -4.55
CA SER A 41 -2.28 -0.42 -5.97
C SER A 41 -2.30 1.10 -6.18
N VAL A 42 -3.22 1.79 -5.52
CA VAL A 42 -3.27 3.26 -5.55
C VAL A 42 -1.98 3.84 -5.00
N PHE A 43 -1.49 3.33 -3.87
CA PHE A 43 -0.22 3.76 -3.29
C PHE A 43 0.96 3.56 -4.26
N VAL A 44 1.10 2.36 -4.85
CA VAL A 44 2.16 2.09 -5.84
C VAL A 44 2.03 3.01 -7.06
N CYS A 45 0.82 3.23 -7.57
CA CYS A 45 0.59 4.16 -8.67
C CYS A 45 0.99 5.59 -8.30
N PHE A 46 0.68 6.05 -7.10
CA PHE A 46 1.06 7.38 -6.64
C PHE A 46 2.58 7.51 -6.48
N THR A 47 3.23 6.55 -5.82
CA THR A 47 4.68 6.58 -5.55
C THR A 47 5.51 6.41 -6.83
N PHE A 48 5.15 5.49 -7.71
CA PHE A 48 5.94 5.16 -8.90
C PHE A 48 5.43 5.84 -10.17
N GLY A 49 4.20 6.35 -10.21
CA GLY A 49 3.59 6.89 -11.42
C GLY A 49 4.30 8.14 -11.94
N GLY A 50 4.84 8.98 -11.05
CA GLY A 50 5.68 10.11 -11.46
C GLY A 50 6.96 9.66 -12.20
N MET A 51 7.63 8.62 -11.70
CA MET A 51 8.82 8.07 -12.35
C MET A 51 8.48 7.40 -13.69
N ILE A 52 7.35 6.68 -13.76
CA ILE A 52 6.89 6.00 -14.98
C ILE A 52 6.52 7.03 -16.06
N LYS A 53 5.93 8.16 -15.68
CA LYS A 53 5.66 9.30 -16.57
C LYS A 53 6.92 9.87 -17.23
N GLY A 54 8.05 9.82 -16.53
CA GLY A 54 9.34 10.30 -17.04
C GLY A 54 10.00 9.40 -18.07
N ILE A 55 9.47 8.19 -18.31
CA ILE A 55 10.02 7.28 -19.33
C ILE A 55 9.65 7.81 -20.72
N PRO A 56 10.61 7.95 -21.68
CA PRO A 56 10.37 8.58 -22.98
C PRO A 56 9.18 7.99 -23.75
N ALA A 57 9.10 6.66 -23.81
CA ALA A 57 8.00 5.96 -24.49
C ALA A 57 6.62 6.22 -23.85
N VAL A 58 6.58 6.45 -22.54
CA VAL A 58 5.33 6.75 -21.80
C VAL A 58 4.95 8.21 -21.99
N ALA A 59 5.93 9.12 -21.95
CA ALA A 59 5.71 10.54 -22.21
C ALA A 59 5.18 10.79 -23.63
N GLU A 60 5.71 10.10 -24.64
CA GLU A 60 5.21 10.15 -26.03
C GLU A 60 3.78 9.60 -26.16
N PHE A 61 3.44 8.55 -25.42
CA PHE A 61 2.07 8.03 -25.40
C PHE A 61 1.10 9.04 -24.77
N ILE A 62 1.49 9.70 -23.67
CA ILE A 62 0.67 10.72 -23.00
C ILE A 62 0.48 11.95 -23.92
N SER A 63 1.54 12.42 -24.57
CA SER A 63 1.45 13.57 -25.47
C SER A 63 0.59 13.28 -26.70
N SER A 64 0.69 12.07 -27.27
CA SER A 64 -0.19 11.62 -28.37
C SER A 64 -1.66 11.54 -27.94
N LEU A 65 -1.94 11.03 -26.73
CA LEU A 65 -3.28 11.03 -26.18
C LEU A 65 -3.81 12.44 -25.97
N ASN A 66 -3.00 13.35 -25.46
CA ASN A 66 -3.40 14.73 -25.23
C ASN A 66 -3.71 15.47 -26.53
N GLN A 67 -2.90 15.27 -27.56
CA GLN A 67 -3.14 15.85 -28.88
C GLN A 67 -4.48 15.36 -29.46
N LYS A 68 -4.77 14.06 -29.37
CA LYS A 68 -6.05 13.49 -29.83
C LYS A 68 -7.25 13.98 -29.02
N LEU A 69 -7.09 14.20 -27.71
CA LEU A 69 -8.15 14.72 -26.84
C LEU A 69 -8.38 16.22 -27.05
N GLY A 70 -7.32 17.00 -27.29
CA GLY A 70 -7.39 18.42 -27.61
C GLY A 70 -8.00 18.69 -28.98
N GLU A 71 -7.70 17.86 -29.99
CA GLU A 71 -8.37 17.87 -31.29
C GLU A 71 -9.86 17.53 -31.17
N ALA A 72 -10.21 16.62 -30.25
CA ALA A 72 -11.61 16.28 -30.00
C ALA A 72 -12.36 17.43 -29.33
N TRP A 73 -11.84 18.04 -28.25
CA TRP A 73 -12.34 19.26 -27.59
C TRP A 73 -11.23 19.94 -26.74
N SER A 74 -10.97 21.23 -26.98
CA SER A 74 -9.91 22.02 -26.30
C SER A 74 -10.05 22.10 -24.78
N PHE A 75 -11.27 21.96 -24.25
CA PHE A 75 -11.54 21.93 -22.81
C PHE A 75 -10.92 20.71 -22.09
N LEU A 76 -10.82 19.56 -22.77
CA LEU A 76 -10.24 18.34 -22.19
C LEU A 76 -8.73 18.46 -21.97
N GLN A 77 -8.08 19.28 -22.81
CA GLN A 77 -6.67 19.62 -22.69
C GLN A 77 -6.40 20.52 -21.46
N THR A 78 -7.30 21.46 -21.15
CA THR A 78 -7.18 22.37 -19.99
C THR A 78 -7.28 21.64 -18.64
N ILE A 79 -8.03 20.54 -18.57
CA ILE A 79 -8.20 19.75 -17.34
C ILE A 79 -7.03 18.79 -17.09
N HIS A 80 -6.05 18.70 -18.01
CA HIS A 80 -5.02 17.65 -17.98
C HIS A 80 -5.63 16.25 -17.85
N LEU A 81 -6.74 15.98 -18.57
CA LEU A 81 -7.41 14.68 -18.58
C LEU A 81 -6.44 13.54 -18.95
N GLU A 82 -5.43 13.85 -19.76
CA GLU A 82 -4.28 12.99 -20.09
C GLU A 82 -3.64 12.35 -18.85
N SER A 83 -3.49 13.13 -17.77
CA SER A 83 -2.83 12.71 -16.53
C SER A 83 -3.73 11.78 -15.72
N VAL A 84 -5.02 12.10 -15.67
CA VAL A 84 -6.03 11.25 -15.03
C VAL A 84 -6.13 9.91 -15.76
N LEU A 85 -6.25 9.94 -17.09
CA LEU A 85 -6.28 8.73 -17.93
C LEU A 85 -5.01 7.90 -17.79
N PHE A 86 -3.84 8.54 -17.73
CA PHE A 86 -2.59 7.85 -17.46
C PHE A 86 -2.62 7.09 -16.13
N TYR A 87 -3.01 7.74 -15.02
CA TYR A 87 -3.07 7.10 -13.71
C TYR A 87 -4.13 6.00 -13.64
N VAL A 88 -5.27 6.17 -14.31
CA VAL A 88 -6.30 5.13 -14.43
C VAL A 88 -5.76 3.92 -15.20
N LEU A 89 -5.08 4.13 -16.31
CA LEU A 89 -4.48 3.05 -17.10
C LEU A 89 -3.35 2.35 -16.33
N LEU A 90 -2.47 3.13 -15.69
CA LEU A 90 -1.41 2.62 -14.83
C LEU A 90 -1.98 1.76 -13.69
N PHE A 91 -3.09 2.19 -13.09
CA PHE A 91 -3.78 1.44 -12.05
C PHE A 91 -4.27 0.07 -12.54
N PHE A 92 -4.85 -0.02 -13.74
CA PHE A 92 -5.21 -1.30 -14.32
C PHE A 92 -4.00 -2.19 -14.60
N VAL A 93 -2.92 -1.62 -15.17
CA VAL A 93 -1.67 -2.37 -15.44
C VAL A 93 -1.07 -2.92 -14.14
N VAL A 94 -0.94 -2.08 -13.11
CA VAL A 94 -0.41 -2.48 -11.79
C VAL A 94 -1.27 -3.57 -11.17
N GLN A 95 -2.60 -3.48 -11.29
CA GLN A 95 -3.50 -4.53 -10.81
C GLN A 95 -3.29 -5.86 -11.55
N ILE A 96 -3.18 -5.83 -12.88
CA ILE A 96 -2.95 -7.04 -13.68
C ILE A 96 -1.61 -7.68 -13.28
N VAL A 97 -0.53 -6.90 -13.27
CA VAL A 97 0.81 -7.35 -12.88
C VAL A 97 0.81 -7.96 -11.49
N ARG A 98 0.16 -7.29 -10.52
CA ARG A 98 0.01 -7.80 -9.15
C ARG A 98 -0.70 -9.16 -9.12
N ILE A 99 -1.84 -9.29 -9.79
CA ILE A 99 -2.61 -10.54 -9.81
C ILE A 99 -1.75 -11.68 -10.36
N ILE A 100 -0.99 -11.42 -11.42
CA ILE A 100 -0.09 -12.38 -12.04
C ILE A 100 1.04 -12.77 -11.07
N LEU A 101 1.74 -11.79 -10.50
CA LEU A 101 2.85 -12.02 -9.56
C LEU A 101 2.39 -12.84 -8.35
N VAL A 102 1.27 -12.46 -7.73
CA VAL A 102 0.71 -13.18 -6.58
C VAL A 102 0.36 -14.61 -6.94
N ARG A 103 -0.25 -14.85 -8.11
CA ARG A 103 -0.56 -16.21 -8.58
C ARG A 103 0.69 -17.06 -8.70
N PHE A 104 1.75 -16.55 -9.33
CA PHE A 104 3.02 -17.28 -9.47
C PHE A 104 3.68 -17.56 -8.12
N VAL A 105 3.78 -16.55 -7.25
CA VAL A 105 4.37 -16.70 -5.93
C VAL A 105 3.59 -17.71 -5.10
N CYS A 106 2.26 -17.60 -5.03
CA CYS A 106 1.43 -18.58 -4.31
C CYS A 106 1.62 -19.98 -4.87
N ALA A 107 1.68 -20.16 -6.19
CA ALA A 107 1.85 -21.47 -6.81
C ALA A 107 3.16 -22.17 -6.37
N VAL A 108 4.24 -21.40 -6.22
CA VAL A 108 5.52 -21.92 -5.74
C VAL A 108 5.45 -22.31 -4.26
N PHE A 109 4.88 -21.45 -3.40
CA PHE A 109 4.82 -21.69 -1.95
C PHE A 109 3.74 -22.66 -1.49
N GLU A 110 2.78 -23.00 -2.37
CA GLU A 110 1.73 -23.98 -2.10
C GLU A 110 2.12 -25.42 -2.53
N ILE A 111 3.37 -25.66 -2.99
CA ILE A 111 3.87 -27.00 -3.31
C ILE A 111 3.88 -27.89 -2.06
N ASP A 112 3.27 -29.07 -2.16
CA ASP A 112 3.06 -29.98 -1.03
C ASP A 112 4.26 -30.90 -0.74
N VAL A 113 5.42 -30.30 -0.47
CA VAL A 113 6.60 -31.02 0.04
C VAL A 113 6.92 -30.55 1.45
N LEU A 114 7.39 -31.46 2.30
CA LEU A 114 7.57 -31.22 3.74
C LEU A 114 8.40 -29.96 4.06
N PRO A 115 9.56 -29.71 3.40
CA PRO A 115 10.33 -28.47 3.61
C PRO A 115 9.55 -27.22 3.18
N MET A 116 8.87 -27.27 2.03
CA MET A 116 8.09 -26.13 1.53
C MET A 116 6.88 -25.84 2.41
N ARG A 117 6.26 -26.87 2.98
CA ARG A 117 5.15 -26.73 3.94
C ARG A 117 5.59 -25.98 5.20
N LEU A 118 6.78 -26.25 5.71
CA LEU A 118 7.33 -25.53 6.87
C LEU A 118 7.64 -24.07 6.51
N ILE A 119 8.32 -23.85 5.38
CA ILE A 119 8.65 -22.51 4.89
C ILE A 119 7.36 -21.70 4.67
N ASN A 120 6.34 -22.28 4.05
CA ASN A 120 5.04 -21.64 3.82
C ASN A 120 4.40 -21.20 5.15
N LYS A 121 4.46 -22.02 6.21
CA LYS A 121 3.90 -21.64 7.52
C LYS A 121 4.70 -20.53 8.20
N VAL A 122 6.02 -20.65 8.25
CA VAL A 122 6.88 -19.64 8.90
C VAL A 122 6.80 -18.31 8.17
N LEU A 123 6.89 -18.31 6.83
CA LEU A 123 6.71 -17.10 6.04
C LEU A 123 5.30 -16.56 6.17
N GLY A 124 4.27 -17.41 6.32
CA GLY A 124 2.90 -16.97 6.58
C GLY A 124 2.75 -16.21 7.88
N MET A 125 3.39 -16.68 8.97
CA MET A 125 3.47 -16.00 10.25
C MET A 125 4.11 -14.61 10.10
N VAL A 126 5.31 -14.58 9.53
CA VAL A 126 6.08 -13.34 9.37
C VAL A 126 5.33 -12.36 8.48
N LEU A 127 4.78 -12.83 7.35
CA LEU A 127 4.04 -12.00 6.41
C LEU A 127 2.79 -11.39 7.05
N MET A 128 2.03 -12.16 7.85
CA MET A 128 0.80 -11.64 8.47
C MET A 128 1.10 -10.48 9.42
N VAL A 129 2.09 -10.67 10.30
CA VAL A 129 2.49 -9.62 11.26
C VAL A 129 3.09 -8.44 10.51
N ALA A 130 4.00 -8.67 9.56
CA ALA A 130 4.64 -7.62 8.79
C ALA A 130 3.63 -6.81 7.96
N ALA A 131 2.68 -7.46 7.30
CA ALA A 131 1.69 -6.78 6.46
C ALA A 131 0.77 -5.87 7.30
N VAL A 132 0.27 -6.35 8.44
CA VAL A 132 -0.52 -5.50 9.35
C VAL A 132 0.32 -4.38 9.91
N PHE A 133 1.57 -4.65 10.30
CA PHE A 133 2.49 -3.62 10.80
C PHE A 133 2.74 -2.52 9.75
N LEU A 134 3.00 -2.90 8.49
CA LEU A 134 3.16 -1.95 7.38
C LEU A 134 1.88 -1.15 7.11
N LEU A 135 0.70 -1.77 7.21
CA LEU A 135 -0.58 -1.05 7.09
C LEU A 135 -0.78 -0.06 8.24
N THR A 136 -0.42 -0.43 9.47
CA THR A 136 -0.44 0.49 10.61
C THR A 136 0.48 1.68 10.37
N LEU A 137 1.71 1.46 9.88
CA LEU A 137 2.62 2.54 9.51
C LEU A 137 2.02 3.45 8.42
N LEU A 138 1.38 2.87 7.41
CA LEU A 138 0.72 3.64 6.36
C LEU A 138 -0.42 4.51 6.93
N VAL A 139 -1.26 3.95 7.80
CA VAL A 139 -2.36 4.69 8.46
C VAL A 139 -1.82 5.82 9.34
N LEU A 140 -0.78 5.56 10.13
CA LEU A 140 -0.13 6.59 10.94
C LEU A 140 0.49 7.71 10.09
N ALA A 141 1.02 7.37 8.91
CA ALA A 141 1.54 8.36 7.97
C ALA A 141 0.41 9.20 7.36
N VAL A 142 -0.77 8.61 7.10
CA VAL A 142 -1.96 9.36 6.68
C VAL A 142 -2.45 10.27 7.80
N PHE A 143 -2.43 9.83 9.07
CA PHE A 143 -2.78 10.68 10.20
C PHE A 143 -1.91 11.94 10.29
N ARG A 144 -0.60 11.84 10.00
CA ARG A 144 0.27 13.02 9.90
C ARG A 144 -0.17 14.02 8.82
N MET A 145 -0.76 13.54 7.73
CA MET A 145 -1.21 14.42 6.64
C MET A 145 -2.47 15.22 7.02
N VAL A 146 -3.24 14.73 8.00
CA VAL A 146 -4.52 15.32 8.45
C VAL A 146 -4.53 15.57 9.97
N GLU A 147 -3.36 15.86 10.53
CA GLU A 147 -3.13 16.01 11.98
C GLU A 147 -3.94 17.16 12.60
N ASP A 148 -4.27 18.17 11.80
CA ASP A 148 -5.07 19.33 12.24
C ASP A 148 -6.57 19.00 12.45
N THR A 149 -7.01 17.79 12.09
CA THR A 149 -8.41 17.39 12.27
C THR A 149 -8.66 16.91 13.70
N SER A 150 -9.79 17.34 14.29
CA SER A 150 -10.18 16.96 15.67
C SER A 150 -10.24 15.44 15.87
N PHE A 151 -10.67 14.70 14.85
CA PHE A 151 -10.68 13.23 14.86
C PHE A 151 -9.28 12.64 15.07
N VAL A 152 -8.27 13.16 14.38
CA VAL A 152 -6.90 12.64 14.47
C VAL A 152 -6.29 13.04 15.81
N GLN A 153 -6.48 14.27 16.27
CA GLN A 153 -5.96 14.75 17.56
C GLN A 153 -6.47 13.89 18.73
N ASP A 154 -7.76 13.55 18.75
CA ASP A 154 -8.36 12.67 19.76
C ASP A 154 -7.73 11.26 19.76
N ILE A 155 -7.33 10.76 18.59
CA ILE A 155 -6.65 9.46 18.46
C ILE A 155 -5.19 9.56 18.91
N LEU A 156 -4.48 10.62 18.51
CA LEU A 156 -3.09 10.86 18.88
C LEU A 156 -2.93 10.98 20.40
N GLN A 157 -3.85 11.69 21.06
CA GLN A 157 -3.86 11.79 22.52
C GLN A 157 -4.05 10.43 23.21
N LYS A 158 -4.84 9.52 22.61
CA LYS A 158 -5.08 8.18 23.17
C LYS A 158 -3.91 7.23 22.99
N ILE A 159 -3.11 7.42 21.95
CA ILE A 159 -1.91 6.59 21.69
C ILE A 159 -0.63 7.20 22.26
N ASP A 160 -0.69 8.42 22.79
CA ASP A 160 0.45 9.10 23.40
C ASP A 160 1.03 8.27 24.56
N GLY A 161 2.36 8.19 24.61
CA GLY A 161 3.10 7.35 25.57
C GLY A 161 3.06 5.83 25.31
N THR A 162 2.26 5.33 24.37
CA THR A 162 2.19 3.90 24.00
C THR A 162 3.23 3.52 22.94
N PHE A 163 3.36 2.23 22.64
CA PHE A 163 4.11 1.75 21.48
C PHE A 163 3.63 2.39 20.16
N LEU A 164 2.32 2.55 19.96
CA LEU A 164 1.77 3.17 18.75
C LEU A 164 2.11 4.66 18.66
N GLY A 165 2.15 5.36 19.80
CA GLY A 165 2.60 6.76 19.87
C GLY A 165 4.07 6.90 19.46
N LYS A 166 4.95 6.05 20.01
CA LYS A 166 6.37 6.01 19.60
C LYS A 166 6.56 5.67 18.13
N LEU A 167 5.70 4.78 17.61
CA LEU A 167 5.71 4.40 16.20
C LEU A 167 5.24 5.53 15.29
N TYR A 168 4.26 6.32 15.73
CA TYR A 168 3.79 7.53 15.05
C TYR A 168 4.92 8.56 14.95
N GLU A 169 5.58 8.87 16.07
CA GLU A 169 6.70 9.82 16.12
C GLU A 169 7.88 9.42 15.21
N ASN A 170 8.23 8.13 15.21
CA ASN A 170 9.38 7.61 14.48
C ASN A 170 9.00 6.92 13.15
N ASN A 171 7.82 7.22 12.61
CA ASN A 171 7.32 6.53 11.41
C ASN A 171 8.26 6.76 10.21
N PRO A 172 8.82 5.70 9.60
CA PRO A 172 9.68 5.82 8.42
C PRO A 172 8.89 6.18 7.14
N VAL A 173 7.58 5.92 7.12
CA VAL A 173 6.72 6.29 5.99
C VAL A 173 6.39 7.77 6.11
N LYS A 174 6.98 8.60 5.24
CA LYS A 174 6.72 10.04 5.15
C LYS A 174 6.16 10.36 3.78
N PHE A 175 4.97 10.94 3.73
CA PHE A 175 4.47 11.60 2.54
C PHE A 175 5.11 12.98 2.49
N VAL A 176 6.24 13.08 1.80
CA VAL A 176 6.88 14.37 1.56
C VAL A 176 5.97 15.14 0.61
N VAL A 177 5.19 16.08 1.14
CA VAL A 177 4.72 17.22 0.36
C VAL A 177 5.80 18.27 0.56
N GLU A 178 6.76 18.34 -0.36
CA GLU A 178 7.54 19.56 -0.50
C GLU A 178 6.56 20.63 -0.98
N THR A 179 5.96 21.36 -0.03
CA THR A 179 5.48 22.70 -0.32
C THR A 179 6.70 23.47 -0.83
N PRO A 180 6.68 24.00 -2.07
CA PRO A 180 7.71 24.93 -2.48
C PRO A 180 7.63 26.08 -1.48
N THR A 181 8.70 26.27 -0.69
CA THR A 181 8.88 27.50 0.05
C THR A 181 8.85 28.64 -0.96
N ALA A 182 7.86 29.51 -0.80
CA ALA A 182 7.67 30.72 -1.60
C ALA A 182 8.90 31.66 -1.52
#